data_AF-A0A1T2L0X7-F1
#
_entry.id   AF-A0A1T2L0X7-F1
#
_cell.length_a   1.000
_cell.length_b   1.000
_cell.length_c   1.000
_cell.angle_alpha   90.00
_cell.angle_beta   90.00
_cell.angle_gamma   90.00
#
_symmetry.space_group_name_H-M   'P 1'
#
loop_
_entity.id
_entity.type
_entity.pdbx_description
1 polymer ?
#
loop_
_entity_poly.entity_id
_entity_poly.type
_entity_poly.pdbx_seq_one_letter_code
_entity_poly.pdbx_strand_id
1 'polypeptide(L)'
;MLYALRRGPRAVIGDGEHTVSELIELANKKLLATPPWKRSKAIPLDELALDSITENGFSPETIPEPGTTVPIRKIESSEWSGDITDASDQVHPDNRAIALRAAELFQLSNAGIDIISSDISIPWHQNGAIINEVNFAPYFGGHPTARARLPHYFENFIEGDGRIPVEVVIGGSEAEKTARKIQQLQVDGGTACYLTSHYLTITPSLQEMPFPSISLFTRTIALLMNRKVESVVLLIQTDEFIQTGLPVDRIRHITQTGGVISEWQSNNSPIDNERRKMLNTLLSSYLITTTPL
;
A
#
# COMPACT_ATOMS: atom_id res chain seq x y z
N MET A 1 -12.18 -11.58 -9.52
CA MET A 1 -11.77 -10.26 -10.08
C MET A 1 -12.12 -9.19 -9.06
N LEU A 2 -11.20 -8.28 -8.73
CA LEU A 2 -11.43 -7.25 -7.70
C LEU A 2 -12.15 -6.01 -8.25
N TYR A 3 -11.74 -5.55 -9.43
CA TYR A 3 -12.35 -4.44 -10.17
C TYR A 3 -11.92 -4.50 -11.64
N ALA A 4 -12.57 -3.70 -12.49
CA ALA A 4 -12.11 -3.41 -13.84
C ALA A 4 -12.23 -1.91 -14.12
N LEU A 5 -11.23 -1.34 -14.79
CA LEU A 5 -11.23 0.06 -15.20
C LEU A 5 -11.18 0.13 -16.71
N ARG A 6 -12.04 0.95 -17.30
CA ARG A 6 -11.92 1.34 -18.70
C ARG A 6 -11.03 2.57 -18.77
N ARG A 7 -9.99 2.51 -19.60
CA ARG A 7 -9.08 3.62 -19.88
C ARG A 7 -9.37 4.15 -21.28
N GLY A 8 -10.02 5.30 -21.36
CA GLY A 8 -10.24 6.04 -22.59
C GLY A 8 -9.14 7.09 -22.82
N PRO A 9 -8.89 7.50 -24.07
CA PRO A 9 -7.98 8.61 -24.33
C PRO A 9 -8.46 9.91 -23.68
N ARG A 10 -7.58 10.92 -23.64
CA ARG A 10 -7.98 12.25 -23.21
C ARG A 10 -9.12 12.77 -24.12
N ALA A 11 -10.21 13.20 -23.52
CA ALA A 11 -11.41 13.63 -24.23
C ALA A 11 -12.08 14.85 -23.56
N VAL A 12 -12.99 15.49 -24.28
CA VAL A 12 -13.98 16.41 -23.72
C VAL A 12 -15.38 15.82 -23.88
N ILE A 13 -16.32 16.21 -23.01
CA ILE A 13 -17.71 15.73 -23.04
C ILE A 13 -18.58 16.87 -23.53
N GLY A 14 -19.38 16.60 -24.57
CA GLY A 14 -20.39 17.51 -25.10
C GLY A 14 -21.42 17.88 -24.05
N ASP A 15 -21.81 19.15 -24.04
CA ASP A 15 -22.91 19.68 -23.24
C ASP A 15 -24.07 20.20 -24.09
N GLY A 16 -23.98 20.09 -25.43
CA GLY A 16 -24.97 20.58 -26.38
C GLY A 16 -24.97 22.10 -26.57
N GLU A 17 -24.07 22.84 -25.91
CA GLU A 17 -24.05 24.30 -25.94
C GLU A 17 -22.72 24.85 -26.49
N HIS A 18 -21.61 24.21 -26.13
CA HIS A 18 -20.26 24.68 -26.47
C HIS A 18 -19.62 23.86 -27.60
N THR A 19 -18.82 24.55 -28.41
CA THR A 19 -17.96 23.90 -29.40
C THR A 19 -16.87 23.06 -28.73
N VAL A 20 -16.28 22.09 -29.46
CA VAL A 20 -15.15 21.30 -28.96
C VAL A 20 -14.01 22.20 -28.46
N SER A 21 -13.70 23.30 -29.17
CA SER A 21 -12.68 24.27 -28.75
C SER A 21 -13.02 24.93 -27.41
N GLU A 22 -14.25 25.40 -27.26
CA GLU A 22 -14.72 26.02 -26.02
C GLU A 22 -14.73 25.02 -24.86
N LEU A 23 -15.14 23.77 -25.10
CA LEU A 23 -15.08 22.69 -24.10
C LEU A 23 -13.64 22.43 -23.62
N ILE A 24 -12.66 22.46 -24.53
CA ILE A 24 -11.23 22.36 -24.18
C ILE A 24 -10.80 23.53 -23.30
N GLU A 25 -11.17 24.76 -23.67
CA GLU A 25 -10.85 25.96 -22.89
C GLU A 25 -11.47 25.92 -21.48
N LEU A 26 -12.74 25.54 -21.37
CA LEU A 26 -13.45 25.37 -20.10
C LEU A 26 -12.78 24.31 -19.23
N ALA A 27 -12.42 23.15 -19.81
CA ALA A 27 -11.70 22.10 -19.11
C ALA A 27 -10.32 22.59 -18.61
N ASN A 28 -9.59 23.34 -19.43
CA ASN A 28 -8.30 23.92 -19.05
C ASN A 28 -8.42 24.97 -17.95
N LYS A 29 -9.44 25.82 -17.99
CA LYS A 29 -9.73 26.79 -16.92
C LYS A 29 -10.01 26.09 -15.59
N LYS A 30 -10.75 24.99 -15.61
CA LYS A 30 -11.00 24.14 -14.42
C LYS A 30 -9.70 23.53 -13.89
N LEU A 31 -8.81 23.05 -14.76
CA LEU A 31 -7.49 22.54 -14.36
C LEU A 31 -6.63 23.63 -13.71
N LEU A 32 -6.63 24.86 -14.23
CA LEU A 32 -5.89 25.98 -13.65
C LEU A 32 -6.35 26.34 -12.23
N ALA A 33 -7.64 26.18 -11.94
CA ALA A 33 -8.19 26.38 -10.59
C ALA A 33 -7.76 25.29 -9.58
N THR A 34 -7.21 24.16 -10.05
CA THR A 34 -6.74 23.06 -9.20
C THR A 34 -5.35 23.37 -8.63
N PRO A 35 -5.01 22.99 -7.38
CA PRO A 35 -3.67 23.20 -6.82
C PRO A 35 -2.55 22.63 -7.71
N PRO A 36 -1.39 23.32 -7.83
CA PRO A 36 -0.32 22.91 -8.77
C PRO A 36 0.11 21.45 -8.63
N TRP A 37 0.22 20.93 -7.41
CA TRP A 37 0.63 19.53 -7.14
C TRP A 37 -0.43 18.47 -7.46
N LYS A 38 -1.66 18.88 -7.83
CA LYS A 38 -2.75 17.99 -8.28
C LYS A 38 -3.16 18.26 -9.74
N ARG A 39 -2.52 19.23 -10.39
CA ARG A 39 -2.92 19.71 -11.72
C ARG A 39 -2.35 18.78 -12.79
N SER A 40 -3.23 18.26 -13.66
CA SER A 40 -2.83 17.52 -14.86
C SER A 40 -2.35 18.48 -15.96
N LYS A 41 -1.67 17.95 -16.99
CA LYS A 41 -1.32 18.73 -18.19
C LYS A 41 -2.58 19.34 -18.82
N ALA A 42 -2.42 20.54 -19.37
CA ALA A 42 -3.46 21.20 -20.15
C ALA A 42 -3.79 20.37 -21.39
N ILE A 43 -5.06 20.40 -21.79
CA ILE A 43 -5.57 19.79 -23.01
C ILE A 43 -5.19 20.70 -24.17
N PRO A 44 -4.34 20.25 -25.12
CA PRO A 44 -3.96 21.06 -26.26
C PRO A 44 -4.98 20.90 -27.39
N LEU A 45 -5.01 21.91 -28.26
CA LEU A 45 -5.63 21.83 -29.58
C LEU A 45 -4.51 21.92 -30.63
N ASP A 46 -3.63 20.93 -30.64
CA ASP A 46 -2.51 20.80 -31.58
C ASP A 46 -2.88 19.88 -32.75
N GLU A 47 -1.94 19.63 -33.68
CA GLU A 47 -2.19 18.79 -34.87
C GLU A 47 -2.71 17.39 -34.50
N LEU A 48 -2.16 16.77 -33.46
CA LEU A 48 -2.62 15.46 -32.99
C LEU A 48 -4.05 15.50 -32.43
N ALA A 49 -4.45 16.62 -31.82
CA ALA A 49 -5.82 16.83 -31.37
C ALA A 49 -6.76 16.99 -32.57
N LEU A 50 -6.39 17.81 -33.55
CA LEU A 50 -7.17 18.02 -34.77
C LEU A 50 -7.38 16.72 -35.54
N ASP A 51 -6.33 15.91 -35.70
CA ASP A 51 -6.40 14.59 -36.32
C ASP A 51 -7.36 13.67 -35.57
N SER A 52 -7.25 13.60 -34.24
CA SER A 52 -8.10 12.77 -33.39
C SER A 52 -9.58 13.20 -33.47
N ILE A 53 -9.85 14.50 -33.40
CA ILE A 53 -11.20 15.07 -33.48
C ILE A 53 -11.82 14.75 -34.86
N THR A 54 -11.07 14.96 -35.94
CA THR A 54 -11.51 14.74 -37.32
C THR A 54 -11.77 13.27 -37.61
N GLU A 55 -10.90 12.36 -37.15
CA GLU A 55 -11.08 10.91 -37.31
C GLU A 55 -12.35 10.39 -36.62
N ASN A 56 -12.81 11.08 -35.57
CA ASN A 56 -14.05 10.75 -34.86
C ASN A 56 -15.28 11.49 -35.42
N GLY A 57 -15.15 12.20 -36.55
CA GLY A 57 -16.26 12.86 -37.23
C GLY A 57 -16.65 14.22 -36.66
N PHE A 58 -15.77 14.84 -35.86
CA PHE A 58 -15.98 16.17 -35.29
C PHE A 58 -15.04 17.20 -35.93
N SER A 59 -15.28 18.47 -35.65
CA SER A 59 -14.36 19.58 -35.87
C SER A 59 -14.24 20.42 -34.58
N PRO A 60 -13.22 21.29 -34.47
CA PRO A 60 -13.09 22.21 -33.34
C PRO A 60 -14.32 23.11 -33.10
N GLU A 61 -15.10 23.37 -34.16
CA GLU A 61 -16.32 24.19 -34.18
C GLU A 61 -17.61 23.37 -34.00
N THR A 62 -17.51 22.03 -33.95
CA THR A 62 -18.68 21.19 -33.72
C THR A 62 -19.18 21.36 -32.30
N ILE A 63 -20.49 21.50 -32.11
CA ILE A 63 -21.16 21.47 -30.80
C ILE A 63 -21.63 20.03 -30.57
N PRO A 64 -20.96 19.22 -29.73
CA PRO A 64 -21.35 17.83 -29.54
C PRO A 64 -22.57 17.72 -28.63
N GLU A 65 -23.49 16.80 -28.95
CA GLU A 65 -24.68 16.53 -28.14
C GLU A 65 -24.31 16.19 -26.68
N PRO A 66 -25.18 16.51 -25.71
CA PRO A 66 -24.94 16.24 -24.30
C PRO A 66 -24.52 14.79 -24.02
N GLY A 67 -23.39 14.60 -23.34
CA GLY A 67 -22.83 13.28 -23.01
C GLY A 67 -21.97 12.65 -24.09
N THR A 68 -21.86 13.26 -25.28
CA THR A 68 -20.99 12.78 -26.35
C THR A 68 -19.52 12.95 -25.96
N THR A 69 -18.75 11.87 -25.96
CA THR A 69 -17.31 11.93 -25.68
C THR A 69 -16.55 12.21 -26.98
N VAL A 70 -15.81 13.32 -27.04
CA VAL A 70 -14.97 13.71 -28.18
C VAL A 70 -13.49 13.48 -27.84
N PRO A 71 -12.82 12.48 -28.44
CA PRO A 71 -11.41 12.18 -28.17
C PRO A 71 -10.48 13.27 -28.71
N ILE A 72 -9.64 13.82 -27.83
CA ILE A 72 -8.57 14.78 -28.16
C ILE A 72 -7.23 14.06 -28.44
N ARG A 73 -7.14 12.80 -28.03
CA ARG A 73 -6.02 11.91 -28.34
C ARG A 73 -6.56 10.58 -28.84
N LYS A 74 -5.75 9.87 -29.63
CA LYS A 74 -6.12 8.53 -30.13
C LYS A 74 -6.01 7.45 -29.06
N ILE A 75 -5.02 7.60 -28.18
CA ILE A 75 -4.72 6.65 -27.11
C ILE A 75 -4.60 7.36 -25.78
N GLU A 76 -4.86 6.63 -24.70
CA GLU A 76 -4.47 7.05 -23.37
C GLU A 76 -2.96 6.90 -23.20
N SER A 77 -2.32 7.87 -22.55
CA SER A 77 -0.89 7.80 -22.21
C SER A 77 -0.62 8.53 -20.90
N SER A 78 0.47 8.15 -20.22
CA SER A 78 0.91 8.82 -18.99
C SER A 78 1.15 10.32 -19.17
N GLU A 79 1.43 10.76 -20.40
CA GLU A 79 1.62 12.16 -20.72
C GLU A 79 0.30 12.96 -20.73
N TRP A 80 -0.71 12.46 -21.45
CA TRP A 80 -1.97 13.19 -21.67
C TRP A 80 -3.04 12.86 -20.62
N SER A 81 -2.77 11.82 -19.82
CA SER A 81 -3.77 11.12 -19.03
C SER A 81 -4.90 10.60 -19.92
N GLY A 82 -5.89 9.97 -19.30
CA GLY A 82 -7.09 9.53 -19.97
C GLY A 82 -8.30 9.68 -19.07
N ASP A 83 -9.45 9.41 -19.65
CA ASP A 83 -10.65 9.18 -18.85
C ASP A 83 -10.60 7.76 -18.28
N ILE A 84 -10.71 7.64 -16.96
CA ILE A 84 -10.69 6.35 -16.27
C ILE A 84 -12.05 6.19 -15.61
N THR A 85 -12.79 5.18 -16.06
CA THR A 85 -14.14 4.89 -15.56
C THR A 85 -14.20 3.48 -15.00
N ASP A 86 -15.04 3.30 -13.98
CA ASP A 86 -15.30 1.98 -13.41
C ASP A 86 -16.14 1.16 -14.39
N ALA A 87 -15.61 0.01 -14.81
CA ALA A 87 -16.28 -0.91 -15.71
C ALA A 87 -16.56 -2.27 -15.04
N SER A 88 -16.38 -2.38 -13.72
CA SER A 88 -16.41 -3.65 -12.98
C SER A 88 -17.70 -4.45 -13.23
N ASP A 89 -18.85 -3.76 -13.25
CA ASP A 89 -20.17 -4.39 -13.43
C ASP A 89 -20.50 -4.66 -14.90
N GLN A 90 -19.81 -4.00 -15.84
CA GLN A 90 -20.00 -4.15 -17.27
C GLN A 90 -19.24 -5.36 -17.83
N VAL A 91 -18.23 -5.88 -17.13
CA VAL A 91 -17.41 -6.99 -17.63
C VAL A 91 -18.22 -8.27 -17.74
N HIS A 92 -18.30 -8.83 -18.95
CA HIS A 92 -18.94 -10.12 -19.19
C HIS A 92 -18.26 -11.24 -18.36
N PRO A 93 -19.02 -12.21 -17.81
CA PRO A 93 -18.46 -13.37 -17.10
C PRO A 93 -17.30 -14.08 -17.84
N ASP A 94 -17.43 -14.33 -19.13
CA ASP A 94 -16.37 -14.96 -19.94
C ASP A 94 -15.07 -14.15 -19.96
N ASN A 95 -15.16 -12.81 -19.97
CA ASN A 95 -14.00 -11.91 -19.94
C ASN A 95 -13.32 -11.95 -18.57
N ARG A 96 -14.12 -12.05 -17.50
CA ARG A 96 -13.60 -12.27 -16.13
C ARG A 96 -12.90 -13.62 -16.03
N ALA A 97 -13.49 -14.67 -16.60
CA ALA A 97 -12.95 -16.03 -16.55
C ALA A 97 -11.61 -16.14 -17.29
N ILE A 98 -11.50 -15.57 -18.50
CA ILE A 98 -10.23 -15.61 -19.24
C ILE A 98 -9.14 -14.77 -18.57
N ALA A 99 -9.49 -13.64 -17.94
CA ALA A 99 -8.55 -12.83 -17.17
C ALA A 99 -7.99 -13.60 -15.95
N LEU A 100 -8.87 -14.28 -15.20
CA LEU A 100 -8.44 -15.11 -14.06
C LEU A 100 -7.54 -16.26 -14.52
N ARG A 101 -7.92 -16.94 -15.61
CA ARG A 101 -7.12 -18.02 -16.19
C ARG A 101 -5.74 -17.55 -16.68
N ALA A 102 -5.66 -16.32 -17.20
CA ALA A 102 -4.38 -15.72 -17.58
C ALA A 102 -3.48 -15.50 -16.35
N ALA A 103 -4.02 -14.98 -15.25
CA ALA A 103 -3.26 -14.82 -14.01
C ALA A 103 -2.79 -16.19 -13.44
N GLU A 104 -3.67 -17.19 -13.46
CA GLU A 104 -3.37 -18.56 -13.02
C GLU A 104 -2.26 -19.22 -13.86
N LEU A 105 -2.24 -18.98 -15.17
CA LEU A 105 -1.21 -19.51 -16.07
C LEU A 105 0.21 -19.08 -15.64
N PHE A 106 0.34 -17.85 -15.13
CA PHE A 106 1.59 -17.32 -14.60
C PHE A 106 1.78 -17.56 -13.09
N GLN A 107 0.87 -18.29 -12.45
CA GLN A 107 0.86 -18.58 -11.01
C GLN A 107 0.93 -17.31 -10.15
N LEU A 108 0.29 -16.23 -10.62
CA LEU A 108 0.27 -14.96 -9.93
C LEU A 108 -0.93 -14.88 -8.98
N SER A 109 -0.69 -14.71 -7.69
CA SER A 109 -1.75 -14.48 -6.69
C SER A 109 -2.44 -13.11 -6.87
N ASN A 110 -1.76 -12.17 -7.52
CA ASN A 110 -2.27 -10.85 -7.88
C ASN A 110 -1.69 -10.43 -9.24
N ALA A 111 -2.55 -9.95 -10.14
CA ALA A 111 -2.14 -9.47 -11.46
C ALA A 111 -3.14 -8.44 -12.00
N GLY A 112 -2.64 -7.51 -12.82
CA GLY A 112 -3.46 -6.68 -13.71
C GLY A 112 -3.53 -7.32 -15.09
N ILE A 113 -4.74 -7.50 -15.62
CA ILE A 113 -4.94 -8.07 -16.96
C ILE A 113 -5.48 -6.97 -17.87
N ASP A 114 -4.67 -6.56 -18.83
CA ASP A 114 -5.03 -5.50 -19.75
C ASP A 114 -5.66 -6.12 -21.00
N ILE A 115 -6.95 -5.86 -21.20
CA ILE A 115 -7.75 -6.39 -22.30
C ILE A 115 -8.13 -5.25 -23.24
N ILE A 116 -7.77 -5.38 -24.50
CA ILE A 116 -8.29 -4.54 -25.58
C ILE A 116 -9.59 -5.18 -26.07
N SER A 117 -10.69 -4.43 -26.00
CA SER A 117 -12.02 -4.90 -26.40
C SER A 117 -12.84 -3.75 -26.99
N SER A 118 -13.65 -4.02 -28.01
CA SER A 118 -14.63 -3.07 -28.53
C SER A 118 -15.81 -2.87 -27.59
N ASP A 119 -16.21 -3.93 -26.88
CA ASP A 119 -17.26 -3.91 -25.85
C ASP A 119 -17.00 -5.01 -24.82
N ILE A 120 -16.59 -4.62 -23.61
CA ILE A 120 -16.25 -5.56 -22.53
C ILE A 120 -17.46 -6.31 -21.96
N SER A 121 -18.68 -5.90 -22.31
CA SER A 121 -19.94 -6.59 -21.94
C SER A 121 -20.28 -7.76 -22.85
N ILE A 122 -19.60 -7.88 -23.99
CA ILE A 122 -19.71 -9.01 -24.92
C ILE A 122 -18.58 -10.02 -24.62
N PRO A 123 -18.81 -11.34 -24.73
CA PRO A 123 -17.76 -12.34 -24.58
C PRO A 123 -16.57 -12.12 -25.52
N TRP A 124 -15.35 -12.33 -25.03
CA TRP A 124 -14.10 -12.10 -25.76
C TRP A 124 -14.01 -12.84 -27.09
N HIS A 125 -14.63 -14.03 -27.17
CA HIS A 125 -14.66 -14.86 -28.38
C HIS A 125 -15.65 -14.38 -29.44
N GLN A 126 -16.45 -13.34 -29.16
CA GLN A 126 -17.46 -12.78 -30.07
C GLN A 126 -17.16 -11.34 -30.50
N ASN A 127 -16.42 -10.57 -29.71
CA ASN A 127 -16.08 -9.18 -29.99
C ASN A 127 -14.62 -8.97 -30.46
N GLY A 128 -13.84 -10.06 -30.54
CA GLY A 128 -12.43 -10.00 -30.93
C GLY A 128 -11.51 -9.41 -29.86
N ALA A 129 -11.87 -9.49 -28.58
CA ALA A 129 -11.04 -8.97 -27.50
C ALA A 129 -9.70 -9.73 -27.39
N ILE A 130 -8.64 -9.01 -27.03
CA ILE A 130 -7.28 -9.51 -26.93
C ILE A 130 -6.71 -9.15 -25.56
N ILE A 131 -6.09 -10.12 -24.88
CA ILE A 131 -5.24 -9.83 -23.71
C ILE A 131 -3.93 -9.25 -24.25
N ASN A 132 -3.71 -7.96 -24.00
CA ASN A 132 -2.53 -7.24 -24.43
C ASN A 132 -1.34 -7.45 -23.48
N GLU A 133 -1.60 -7.44 -22.16
CA GLU A 133 -0.56 -7.55 -21.13
C GLU A 133 -1.08 -8.25 -19.86
N VAL A 134 -0.17 -8.93 -19.16
CA VAL A 134 -0.36 -9.47 -17.81
C VAL A 134 0.69 -8.86 -16.89
N ASN A 135 0.25 -7.95 -16.02
CA ASN A 135 1.08 -7.17 -15.11
C ASN A 135 1.18 -7.86 -13.74
N PHE A 136 2.37 -8.30 -13.33
CA PHE A 136 2.58 -8.94 -12.01
C PHE A 136 2.51 -7.97 -10.82
N ALA A 137 2.76 -6.68 -11.06
CA ALA A 137 2.69 -5.62 -10.07
C ALA A 137 1.77 -4.50 -10.58
N PRO A 138 0.45 -4.74 -10.65
CA PRO A 138 -0.48 -3.74 -11.16
C PRO A 138 -0.47 -2.50 -10.28
N TYR A 139 -0.67 -1.32 -10.89
CA TYR A 139 -0.78 -0.08 -10.14
C TYR A 139 -2.08 -0.05 -9.33
N PHE A 140 -1.98 -0.41 -8.06
CA PHE A 140 -3.08 -0.50 -7.12
C PHE A 140 -3.27 0.82 -6.38
N GLY A 141 -4.51 1.32 -6.28
CA GLY A 141 -4.83 2.52 -5.50
C GLY A 141 -4.67 3.86 -6.23
N GLY A 142 -4.44 3.86 -7.54
CA GLY A 142 -4.45 5.08 -8.37
C GLY A 142 -5.83 5.74 -8.50
N HIS A 143 -6.88 4.91 -8.58
CA HIS A 143 -8.26 5.33 -8.80
C HIS A 143 -9.14 5.11 -7.54
N PRO A 144 -10.15 5.96 -7.26
CA PRO A 144 -11.08 5.75 -6.15
C PRO A 144 -11.70 4.35 -6.11
N THR A 145 -12.10 3.80 -7.25
CA THR A 145 -12.57 2.40 -7.36
C THR A 145 -11.57 1.41 -6.78
N ALA A 146 -10.31 1.49 -7.18
CA ALA A 146 -9.27 0.59 -6.69
C ALA A 146 -9.07 0.76 -5.17
N ARG A 147 -9.07 2.01 -4.68
CA ARG A 147 -8.94 2.29 -3.24
C ARG A 147 -10.10 1.74 -2.42
N ALA A 148 -11.33 1.81 -2.94
CA ALA A 148 -12.50 1.27 -2.25
C ALA A 148 -12.47 -0.26 -2.11
N ARG A 149 -11.73 -0.96 -2.98
CA ARG A 149 -11.59 -2.43 -2.94
C ARG A 149 -10.39 -2.91 -2.13
N LEU A 150 -9.46 -2.02 -1.77
CA LEU A 150 -8.25 -2.36 -1.00
C LEU A 150 -8.54 -3.07 0.33
N PRO A 151 -9.49 -2.59 1.18
CA PRO A 151 -9.76 -3.25 2.46
C PRO A 151 -10.15 -4.72 2.27
N HIS A 152 -11.09 -4.99 1.36
CA HIS A 152 -11.53 -6.35 1.06
C HIS A 152 -10.43 -7.22 0.45
N TYR A 153 -9.55 -6.65 -0.38
CA TYR A 153 -8.39 -7.37 -0.87
C TYR A 153 -7.47 -7.81 0.28
N PHE A 154 -7.17 -6.89 1.21
CA PHE A 154 -6.32 -7.19 2.36
C PHE A 154 -6.97 -8.17 3.34
N GLU A 155 -8.28 -8.09 3.59
CA GLU A 155 -9.00 -9.08 4.43
C GLU A 155 -8.81 -10.52 3.96
N ASN A 156 -8.72 -10.75 2.65
CA ASN A 156 -8.54 -12.08 2.09
C ASN A 156 -7.07 -12.48 1.93
N PHE A 157 -6.16 -11.51 1.89
CA PHE A 157 -4.73 -11.73 1.61
C PHE A 157 -3.86 -11.72 2.86
N ILE A 158 -4.31 -11.07 3.92
CA ILE A 158 -3.59 -10.90 5.17
C ILE A 158 -4.35 -11.65 6.26
N GLU A 159 -3.68 -12.60 6.90
CA GLU A 159 -4.19 -13.22 8.11
C GLU A 159 -4.05 -12.26 9.31
N GLY A 160 -5.10 -12.17 10.13
CA GLY A 160 -5.14 -11.27 11.27
C GLY A 160 -5.17 -9.80 10.84
N ASP A 161 -4.37 -8.95 11.49
CA ASP A 161 -4.30 -7.50 11.19
C ASP A 161 -3.03 -7.10 10.42
N GLY A 162 -2.29 -8.10 9.91
CA GLY A 162 -1.06 -7.93 9.13
C GLY A 162 0.16 -7.47 9.91
N ARG A 163 0.05 -7.36 11.24
CA ARG A 163 1.17 -6.94 12.08
C ARG A 163 1.96 -8.14 12.57
N ILE A 164 3.28 -7.97 12.59
CA ILE A 164 4.16 -8.87 13.34
C ILE A 164 3.83 -8.67 14.84
N PRO A 165 3.40 -9.71 15.58
CA PRO A 165 3.15 -9.62 17.00
C PRO A 165 4.43 -9.27 17.76
N VAL A 166 4.32 -8.28 18.66
CA VAL A 166 5.44 -7.78 19.46
C VAL A 166 5.19 -8.04 20.94
N GLU A 167 6.06 -8.82 21.57
CA GLU A 167 6.14 -9.01 23.01
C GLU A 167 7.24 -8.10 23.57
N VAL A 168 6.96 -7.32 24.61
CA VAL A 168 7.96 -6.49 25.27
C VAL A 168 8.35 -7.09 26.61
N VAL A 169 9.65 -7.20 26.85
CA VAL A 169 10.20 -7.51 28.18
C VAL A 169 11.13 -6.38 28.59
N ILE A 170 10.85 -5.74 29.72
CA ILE A 170 11.61 -4.60 30.22
C ILE A 170 12.22 -4.90 31.59
N GLY A 171 13.48 -4.53 31.80
CA GLY A 171 14.17 -4.63 33.09
C GLY A 171 15.66 -4.95 32.97
N GLY A 172 16.25 -5.46 34.05
CA GLY A 172 17.69 -5.74 34.14
C GLY A 172 18.09 -7.13 33.66
N SER A 173 18.95 -7.83 34.42
CA SER A 173 19.49 -9.15 34.06
C SER A 173 18.42 -10.26 33.95
N GLU A 174 17.39 -10.22 34.79
CA GLU A 174 16.32 -11.23 34.77
C GLU A 174 15.36 -11.05 33.57
N ALA A 175 15.34 -9.85 32.97
CA ALA A 175 14.58 -9.57 31.76
C ALA A 175 15.05 -10.43 30.59
N GLU A 176 16.37 -10.63 30.45
CA GLU A 176 16.92 -11.42 29.35
C GLU A 176 16.50 -12.90 29.44
N LYS A 177 16.58 -13.49 30.64
CA LYS A 177 16.12 -14.88 30.86
C LYS A 177 14.64 -15.03 30.53
N THR A 178 13.84 -14.05 30.94
CA THR A 178 12.40 -14.02 30.66
C THR A 178 12.13 -13.91 29.17
N ALA A 179 12.83 -13.00 28.48
CA ALA A 179 12.69 -12.78 27.04
C ALA A 179 13.10 -14.01 26.22
N ARG A 180 14.20 -14.69 26.59
CA ARG A 180 14.62 -15.96 25.98
C ARG A 180 13.60 -17.07 26.20
N LYS A 181 12.97 -17.15 27.39
CA LYS A 181 11.91 -18.13 27.65
C LYS A 181 10.66 -17.88 26.78
N ILE A 182 10.26 -16.62 26.62
CA ILE A 182 9.14 -16.24 25.75
C ILE A 182 9.45 -16.62 24.29
N GLN A 183 10.66 -16.28 23.81
CA GLN A 183 11.11 -16.67 22.48
C GLN A 183 11.06 -18.19 22.29
N GLN A 184 11.65 -18.96 23.22
CA GLN A 184 11.69 -20.41 23.15
C GLN A 184 10.29 -21.01 23.02
N LEU A 185 9.34 -20.56 23.84
CA LEU A 185 7.96 -21.06 23.80
C LEU A 185 7.28 -20.81 22.43
N GLN A 186 7.55 -19.66 21.80
CA GLN A 186 7.02 -19.35 20.47
C GLN A 186 7.70 -20.19 19.37
N VAL A 187 9.02 -20.37 19.46
CA VAL A 187 9.77 -21.25 18.54
C VAL A 187 9.31 -22.70 18.65
N ASP A 188 9.12 -23.22 19.88
CA ASP A 188 8.59 -24.56 20.13
C ASP A 188 7.17 -24.74 19.58
N GLY A 189 6.39 -23.64 19.54
CA GLY A 189 5.08 -23.56 18.90
C GLY A 189 5.10 -23.43 17.38
N GLY A 190 6.28 -23.43 16.75
CA GLY A 190 6.45 -23.33 15.30
C GLY A 190 6.50 -21.90 14.75
N THR A 191 6.49 -20.87 15.60
CA THR A 191 6.58 -19.47 15.18
C THR A 191 8.03 -19.04 15.01
N ALA A 192 8.37 -18.41 13.88
CA ALA A 192 9.67 -17.82 13.62
C ALA A 192 9.90 -16.54 14.45
N CYS A 193 10.10 -16.72 15.76
CA CYS A 193 10.27 -15.67 16.74
C CYS A 193 11.73 -15.18 16.85
N TYR A 194 11.91 -13.87 16.68
CA TYR A 194 13.20 -13.20 16.89
C TYR A 194 13.19 -12.44 18.21
N LEU A 195 14.27 -12.56 18.99
CA LEU A 195 14.49 -11.76 20.19
C LEU A 195 15.51 -10.67 19.87
N THR A 196 15.26 -9.42 20.21
CA THR A 196 16.25 -8.36 20.06
C THR A 196 16.31 -7.43 21.27
N SER A 197 17.52 -7.02 21.60
CA SER A 197 17.85 -5.97 22.57
C SER A 197 18.71 -4.91 21.90
N HIS A 198 19.23 -3.99 22.71
CA HIS A 198 20.11 -2.93 22.24
C HIS A 198 21.42 -3.45 21.59
N TYR A 199 21.93 -4.59 22.08
CA TYR A 199 23.22 -5.15 21.67
C TYR A 199 23.09 -6.51 20.98
N LEU A 200 21.99 -7.22 21.19
CA LEU A 200 21.85 -8.62 20.82
C LEU A 200 20.61 -8.82 19.95
N THR A 201 20.73 -9.70 18.96
CA THR A 201 19.57 -10.22 18.23
C THR A 201 19.73 -11.73 18.11
N ILE A 202 18.69 -12.49 18.46
CA ILE A 202 18.67 -13.96 18.42
C ILE A 202 17.62 -14.41 17.40
N THR A 203 18.00 -15.33 16.53
CA THR A 203 17.13 -15.93 15.51
C THR A 203 16.21 -17.01 16.09
N PRO A 204 15.23 -17.51 15.32
CA PRO A 204 14.43 -18.67 15.71
C PRO A 204 15.24 -19.95 15.93
N SER A 205 16.44 -20.05 15.33
CA SER A 205 17.37 -21.16 15.60
C SER A 205 18.17 -20.98 16.90
N LEU A 206 17.80 -19.97 17.71
CA LEU A 206 18.43 -19.63 18.99
C LEU A 206 19.91 -19.28 18.88
N GLN A 207 20.32 -18.79 17.70
CA GLN A 207 21.68 -18.33 17.44
C GLN A 207 21.70 -16.81 17.33
N GLU A 208 22.84 -16.21 17.65
CA GLU A 208 23.02 -14.78 17.46
C GLU A 208 23.03 -14.40 15.97
N MET A 209 22.24 -13.39 15.64
CA MET A 209 22.25 -12.72 14.35
C MET A 209 23.14 -11.47 14.45
N PRO A 210 24.23 -11.38 13.68
CA PRO A 210 25.08 -10.20 13.71
C PRO A 210 24.31 -8.98 13.18
N PHE A 211 24.49 -7.84 13.84
CA PHE A 211 23.94 -6.55 13.45
C PHE A 211 25.01 -5.48 13.57
N PRO A 212 25.17 -4.60 12.56
CA PRO A 212 26.20 -3.56 12.57
C PRO A 212 25.84 -2.38 13.49
N SER A 213 24.59 -2.28 13.95
CA SER A 213 24.09 -1.17 14.76
C SER A 213 23.90 -1.57 16.22
N ILE A 214 24.26 -0.66 17.13
CA ILE A 214 24.00 -0.74 18.57
C ILE A 214 22.81 0.19 18.85
N SER A 215 21.62 -0.30 18.54
CA SER A 215 20.35 0.42 18.61
C SER A 215 19.22 -0.59 18.53
N LEU A 216 18.40 -0.64 19.57
CA LEU A 216 17.19 -1.48 19.58
C LEU A 216 16.20 -0.97 18.54
N PHE A 217 16.11 0.36 18.34
CA PHE A 217 15.25 0.96 17.31
C PHE A 217 15.62 0.44 15.92
N THR A 218 16.90 0.55 15.55
CA THR A 218 17.40 0.15 14.21
C THR A 218 17.24 -1.35 13.99
N ARG A 219 17.56 -2.16 15.00
CA ARG A 219 17.41 -3.62 14.94
C ARG A 219 15.95 -4.01 14.74
N THR A 220 15.03 -3.35 15.45
CA THR A 220 13.60 -3.64 15.33
C THR A 220 13.08 -3.30 13.94
N ILE A 221 13.40 -2.12 13.39
CA ILE A 221 12.98 -1.75 12.02
C ILE A 221 13.50 -2.78 11.00
N ALA A 222 14.74 -3.23 11.11
CA ALA A 222 15.29 -4.24 10.23
C ALA A 222 14.57 -5.60 10.33
N LEU A 223 14.16 -6.00 11.54
CA LEU A 223 13.35 -7.21 11.74
C LEU A 223 11.94 -7.05 11.15
N LEU A 224 11.29 -5.90 11.33
CA LEU A 224 9.96 -5.65 10.77
C LEU A 224 9.93 -5.65 9.24
N MET A 225 11.07 -5.36 8.59
CA MET A 225 11.22 -5.43 7.13
C MET A 225 11.63 -6.83 6.63
N ASN A 226 11.90 -7.78 7.52
CA ASN A 226 12.31 -9.12 7.15
C ASN A 226 11.10 -10.06 7.06
N ARG A 227 10.78 -10.48 5.83
CA ARG A 227 9.66 -11.39 5.53
C ARG A 227 9.66 -12.74 6.25
N LYS A 228 10.76 -13.14 6.90
CA LYS A 228 10.86 -14.38 7.68
C LYS A 228 10.46 -14.22 9.15
N VAL A 229 10.22 -12.99 9.60
CA VAL A 229 9.89 -12.70 11.00
C VAL A 229 8.40 -12.86 11.19
N GLU A 230 8.00 -13.80 12.04
CA GLU A 230 6.60 -14.05 12.38
C GLU A 230 6.21 -13.44 13.72
N SER A 231 7.18 -13.21 14.62
CA SER A 231 6.99 -12.44 15.85
C SER A 231 8.32 -11.85 16.35
N VAL A 232 8.23 -10.84 17.21
CA VAL A 232 9.41 -10.23 17.84
C VAL A 232 9.23 -10.13 19.35
N VAL A 233 10.25 -10.53 20.10
CA VAL A 233 10.43 -10.19 21.52
C VAL A 233 11.40 -9.01 21.62
N LEU A 234 10.93 -7.87 22.11
CA LEU A 234 11.76 -6.69 22.37
C LEU A 234 12.21 -6.70 23.83
N LEU A 235 13.51 -6.92 24.04
CA LEU A 235 14.17 -6.82 25.33
C LEU A 235 14.68 -5.40 25.55
N ILE A 236 13.97 -4.64 26.38
CA ILE A 236 14.27 -3.25 26.71
C ILE A 236 15.08 -3.20 28.00
N GLN A 237 16.35 -2.82 27.86
CA GLN A 237 17.30 -2.65 28.97
C GLN A 237 17.92 -1.24 29.01
N THR A 238 17.55 -0.39 28.05
CA THR A 238 17.97 1.02 27.98
C THR A 238 16.76 1.95 27.81
N ASP A 239 16.99 3.25 27.95
CA ASP A 239 15.97 4.30 27.73
C ASP A 239 15.92 4.87 26.30
N GLU A 240 16.55 4.19 25.32
CA GLU A 240 16.64 4.63 23.91
C GLU A 240 15.31 5.13 23.34
N PHE A 241 14.23 4.40 23.59
CA PHE A 241 12.90 4.71 23.06
C PHE A 241 12.29 6.01 23.57
N ILE A 242 12.78 6.58 24.68
CA ILE A 242 12.36 7.93 25.11
C ILE A 242 12.75 8.96 24.04
N GLN A 243 13.90 8.77 23.37
CA GLN A 243 14.41 9.70 22.37
C GLN A 243 13.95 9.34 20.96
N THR A 244 13.98 8.05 20.60
CA THR A 244 13.66 7.61 19.24
C THR A 244 12.16 7.44 18.98
N GLY A 245 11.36 7.33 20.05
CA GLY A 245 10.04 6.73 19.98
C GLY A 245 10.10 5.22 19.78
N LEU A 246 8.93 4.58 19.68
CA LEU A 246 8.82 3.15 19.40
C LEU A 246 8.87 2.88 17.89
N PRO A 247 9.64 1.88 17.43
CA PRO A 247 9.67 1.45 16.02
C PRO A 247 8.44 0.60 15.63
N VAL A 248 7.50 0.42 16.55
CA VAL A 248 6.30 -0.43 16.41
C VAL A 248 5.06 0.41 16.70
N ASP A 249 3.95 0.10 16.03
CA ASP A 249 2.66 0.79 16.23
C ASP A 249 1.75 0.08 17.24
N ARG A 250 2.03 -1.19 17.59
CA ARG A 250 1.30 -1.96 18.62
C ARG A 250 2.21 -2.91 19.39
N ILE A 251 1.90 -3.10 20.68
CA ILE A 251 2.51 -4.08 21.58
C ILE A 251 1.42 -5.04 22.06
N ARG A 252 1.68 -6.34 21.96
CA ARG A 252 0.74 -7.38 22.38
C ARG A 252 0.70 -7.54 23.90
N HIS A 253 1.87 -7.74 24.52
CA HIS A 253 2.00 -7.73 25.97
C HIS A 253 3.30 -7.06 26.42
N ILE A 254 3.29 -6.58 27.66
CA ILE A 254 4.45 -6.01 28.33
C ILE A 254 4.70 -6.83 29.61
N THR A 255 5.89 -7.42 29.70
CA THR A 255 6.39 -8.08 30.90
C THR A 255 7.41 -7.19 31.58
N GLN A 256 7.10 -6.69 32.77
CA GLN A 256 8.04 -5.92 33.58
C GLN A 256 8.77 -6.83 34.55
N THR A 257 10.10 -6.70 34.56
CA THR A 257 10.97 -7.35 35.54
C THR A 257 11.70 -6.30 36.38
N GLY A 258 12.24 -6.72 37.52
CA GLY A 258 13.08 -5.86 38.36
C GLY A 258 14.43 -5.53 37.70
N GLY A 259 15.24 -4.76 38.42
CA GLY A 259 16.59 -4.42 38.01
C GLY A 259 16.75 -3.04 37.40
N VAL A 260 18.01 -2.75 37.04
CA VAL A 260 18.48 -1.46 36.54
C VAL A 260 18.31 -1.39 35.04
N ILE A 261 17.72 -0.29 34.57
CA ILE A 261 17.69 0.11 33.17
C ILE A 261 18.74 1.20 33.00
N SER A 262 19.48 1.16 31.90
CA SER A 262 20.62 2.03 31.66
C SER A 262 20.30 3.17 30.70
N GLU A 263 21.00 4.29 30.83
CA GLU A 263 20.99 5.36 29.84
C GLU A 263 21.63 4.87 28.54
N TRP A 264 20.94 5.07 27.43
CA TRP A 264 21.41 4.70 26.09
C TRP A 264 22.68 5.47 25.68
N GLN A 265 22.71 6.78 25.94
CA GLN A 265 23.77 7.67 25.44
C GLN A 265 24.95 7.87 26.41
N SER A 266 24.86 7.38 27.65
CA SER A 266 25.82 7.70 28.72
C SER A 266 26.31 6.45 29.44
N ASN A 267 27.36 5.79 28.91
CA ASN A 267 28.16 4.73 29.56
C ASN A 267 27.36 3.72 30.42
N ASN A 268 26.14 3.38 30.03
CA ASN A 268 25.22 2.49 30.75
C ASN A 268 24.88 2.87 32.20
N SER A 269 24.92 4.16 32.55
CA SER A 269 24.53 4.64 33.89
C SER A 269 23.06 4.32 34.19
N PRO A 270 22.68 3.99 35.44
CA PRO A 270 21.27 3.76 35.80
C PRO A 270 20.40 4.98 35.50
N ILE A 271 19.23 4.77 34.88
CA ILE A 271 18.26 5.86 34.70
C ILE A 271 17.54 6.20 36.02
N ASP A 272 17.11 7.45 36.16
CA ASP A 272 16.28 7.88 37.28
C ASP A 272 14.82 7.39 37.16
N ASN A 273 14.05 7.64 38.23
CA ASN A 273 12.65 7.24 38.30
C ASN A 273 11.75 8.01 37.32
N GLU A 274 12.10 9.24 36.94
CA GLU A 274 11.31 10.04 36.01
C GLU A 274 11.42 9.46 34.59
N ARG A 275 12.63 9.19 34.12
CA ARG A 275 12.89 8.51 32.85
C ARG A 275 12.26 7.13 32.81
N ARG A 276 12.36 6.35 33.89
CA ARG A 276 11.67 5.05 33.98
C ARG A 276 10.16 5.19 33.85
N LYS A 277 9.56 6.21 34.46
CA LYS A 277 8.12 6.51 34.34
C LYS A 277 7.75 6.94 32.92
N MET A 278 8.57 7.77 32.27
CA MET A 278 8.37 8.19 30.88
C MET A 278 8.38 6.98 29.93
N LEU A 279 9.37 6.08 30.07
CA LEU A 279 9.48 4.87 29.27
C LEU A 279 8.27 3.95 29.46
N ASN A 280 7.84 3.72 30.70
CA ASN A 280 6.64 2.90 30.98
C ASN A 280 5.37 3.53 30.41
N THR A 281 5.24 4.86 30.48
CA THR A 281 4.10 5.60 29.90
C THR A 281 4.08 5.44 28.38
N LEU A 282 5.24 5.59 27.74
CA LEU A 282 5.42 5.38 26.30
C LEU A 282 5.02 3.96 25.90
N LEU A 283 5.51 2.92 26.59
CA LEU A 283 5.17 1.54 26.26
C LEU A 283 3.66 1.28 26.43
N SER A 284 3.06 1.80 27.49
CA SER A 284 1.64 1.60 27.79
C SER A 284 0.72 2.24 26.73
N SER A 285 1.14 3.32 26.08
CA SER A 285 0.32 3.96 25.02
C SER A 285 0.24 3.15 23.72
N TYR A 286 1.05 2.10 23.58
CA TYR A 286 1.05 1.20 22.41
C TYR A 286 0.53 -0.20 22.74
N LEU A 287 0.24 -0.48 24.02
CA LEU A 287 -0.34 -1.76 24.43
C LEU A 287 -1.75 -1.88 23.87
N ILE A 288 -2.07 -3.04 23.28
CA ILE A 288 -3.43 -3.32 22.79
C ILE A 288 -4.40 -3.23 23.97
N THR A 289 -5.25 -2.20 23.98
CA THR A 289 -6.47 -2.22 24.78
C THR A 289 -7.41 -3.18 24.08
N THR A 290 -7.69 -4.31 24.71
CA THR A 290 -8.64 -5.30 24.20
C THR A 290 -9.97 -4.60 23.92
N THR A 291 -10.24 -4.31 22.65
CA THR A 291 -11.60 -4.30 22.15
C THR A 291 -11.71 -5.61 21.39
N PRO A 292 -12.50 -6.60 21.87
CA PRO A 292 -12.81 -7.73 21.04
C PRO A 292 -13.54 -7.20 19.80
N LEU A 293 -13.07 -7.59 18.62
CA LEU A 293 -13.84 -7.53 17.38
C LEU A 293 -15.01 -8.51 17.47
#